data_AF-A0A1J7D2L7-F1
#
_entry.id   AF-A0A1J7D2L7-F1
#
_cell.length_a   1.000
_cell.length_b   1.000
_cell.length_c   1.000
_cell.angle_alpha   90.00
_cell.angle_beta   90.00
_cell.angle_gamma   90.00
#
_symmetry.space_group_name_H-M   'P 1'
#
loop_
_entity.id
_entity.type
_entity.pdbx_description
1 polymer ?
#
loop_
_entity_poly.entity_id
_entity_poly.type
_entity_poly.pdbx_seq_one_letter_code
_entity_poly.pdbx_strand_id
1 'polypeptide(L)' 'MSILLQRVECMKEYSRLAGLAEESELRGEWREAALLWEKAAEIGQQINHHADAAVKAEVCRACIGGGENPL' A
#
# COMPACT_ATOMS: atom_id res chain seq x y z
N MET A 1 9.05 25.70 0.64
CA MET A 1 9.55 24.32 0.74
C MET A 1 10.37 24.00 -0.50
N SER A 2 11.51 23.30 -0.39
CA SER A 2 12.24 22.86 -1.59
C SER A 2 11.61 21.58 -2.15
N ILE A 3 11.66 21.40 -3.48
CA ILE A 3 11.14 20.20 -4.17
C ILE A 3 11.82 18.93 -3.63
N LEU A 4 13.09 19.03 -3.24
CA LEU A 4 13.84 17.92 -2.66
C LEU A 4 13.26 17.47 -1.31
N LEU A 5 12.91 18.43 -0.43
CA LEU A 5 12.29 18.13 0.86
C LEU A 5 10.94 17.44 0.68
N GLN A 6 10.11 17.94 -0.24
CA GLN A 6 8.81 17.33 -0.53
C GLN A 6 8.95 15.88 -1.01
N ARG A 7 9.90 15.59 -1.91
CA ARG A 7 10.15 14.20 -2.35
C ARG A 7 10.62 13.29 -1.22
N VAL A 8 11.46 13.79 -0.32
CA VAL A 8 11.91 13.03 0.86
C VAL A 8 10.75 12.74 1.81
N GLU A 9 9.86 13.71 2.02
CA GLU A 9 8.66 13.52 2.84
C GLU A 9 7.72 12.47 2.21
N CYS A 10 7.49 12.53 0.89
CA CYS A 10 6.72 11.51 0.17
C CYS A 10 7.34 10.11 0.30
N MET A 11 8.67 9.98 0.18
CA MET A 11 9.35 8.69 0.35
C MET A 11 9.19 8.13 1.76
N LYS A 12 9.33 8.97 2.79
CA LYS A 12 9.14 8.55 4.19
C LYS A 12 7.72 8.06 4.44
N GLU A 13 6.74 8.80 3.95
CA GLU A 13 5.34 8.43 4.12
C GLU A 13 4.98 7.17 3.33
N TYR A 14 5.50 7.03 2.10
CA TYR A 14 5.40 5.78 1.34
C TYR A 14 5.94 4.59 2.14
N SER A 15 7.17 4.67 2.64
CA SER A 15 7.79 3.58 3.42
C SER A 15 6.99 3.25 4.67
N ARG A 16 6.43 4.26 5.35
CA ARG A 16 5.60 4.07 6.54
C ARG A 16 4.31 3.31 6.22
N LEU A 17 3.60 3.71 5.17
CA LEU A 17 2.36 3.05 4.74
C LEU A 17 2.62 1.63 4.27
N ALA A 18 3.68 1.42 3.49
CA ALA A 18 4.09 0.10 3.02
C ALA A 18 4.38 -0.85 4.20
N GLY A 19 5.15 -0.39 5.20
CA GLY A 19 5.45 -1.21 6.37
C GLY A 19 4.21 -1.58 7.21
N LEU A 20 3.26 -0.65 7.37
CA LEU A 20 1.98 -0.95 8.01
C LEU A 20 1.16 -1.95 7.20
N ALA A 21 1.14 -1.81 5.88
CA ALA A 21 0.41 -2.71 5.00
C ALA A 21 0.96 -4.14 5.09
N GLU A 22 2.29 -4.30 5.11
CA GLU A 22 2.95 -5.60 5.30
C GLU A 22 2.62 -6.20 6.68
N GLU A 23 2.56 -5.40 7.74
CA GLU A 23 2.13 -5.88 9.06
C GLU A 23 0.67 -6.37 9.04
N SER A 24 -0.24 -5.64 8.38
CA SER A 24 -1.63 -6.07 8.21
C SER A 24 -1.75 -7.33 7.36
N GLU A 25 -0.94 -7.50 6.30
CA GLU A 25 -0.88 -8.75 5.53
C GLU A 25 -0.49 -9.94 6.42
N LEU A 26 0.54 -9.77 7.27
CA LEU A 26 0.99 -10.81 8.18
C LEU A 26 -0.07 -11.19 9.23
N ARG A 27 -0.96 -10.26 9.58
CA ARG A 27 -2.12 -10.50 10.46
C ARG A 27 -3.33 -11.08 9.73
N GLY A 28 -3.29 -11.17 8.39
CA GLY A 28 -4.42 -11.58 7.57
C GLY A 28 -5.52 -10.50 7.45
N GLU A 29 -5.21 -9.26 7.81
CA GLU A 29 -6.12 -8.11 7.75
C GLU A 29 -6.15 -7.54 6.31
N TRP A 30 -6.56 -8.38 5.35
CA TRP A 30 -6.44 -8.08 3.92
C TRP A 30 -7.14 -6.79 3.47
N ARG A 31 -8.27 -6.44 4.11
CA ARG A 31 -8.97 -5.17 3.87
C ARG A 31 -8.14 -3.96 4.27
N GLU A 32 -7.50 -4.02 5.43
CA GLU A 32 -6.67 -2.92 5.93
C GLU A 32 -5.38 -2.82 5.11
N ALA A 33 -4.74 -3.95 4.81
CA ALA A 33 -3.58 -4.02 3.94
C ALA A 33 -3.85 -3.40 2.55
N ALA A 34 -4.98 -3.74 1.92
CA ALA A 34 -5.36 -3.17 0.63
C ALA A 34 -5.47 -1.63 0.69
N LEU A 35 -6.16 -1.10 1.70
CA LEU A 35 -6.32 0.35 1.88
C LEU A 35 -4.99 1.06 2.13
N LEU A 36 -4.08 0.45 2.87
CA LEU A 36 -2.74 0.99 3.13
C LEU A 36 -1.89 0.98 1.87
N TRP A 37 -1.95 -0.09 1.07
CA TRP A 37 -1.25 -0.16 -0.22
C TRP A 37 -1.80 0.83 -1.25
N GLU A 38 -3.11 1.07 -1.29
CA GLU A 38 -3.72 2.08 -2.14
C GLU A 38 -3.17 3.48 -1.81
N LYS A 39 -3.15 3.84 -0.52
CA LYS A 39 -2.57 5.12 -0.07
C LYS A 39 -1.08 5.22 -0.38
N ALA A 40 -0.34 4.12 -0.20
CA ALA A 40 1.08 4.08 -0.57
C ALA A 40 1.25 4.31 -2.08
N ALA A 41 0.41 3.72 -2.93
CA ALA A 41 0.45 3.92 -4.37
C ALA A 41 0.14 5.38 -4.75
N GLU A 42 -0.85 6.02 -4.14
CA GLU A 42 -1.19 7.44 -4.36
C GLU A 42 0.00 8.37 -4.06
N ILE A 43 0.71 8.13 -2.95
CA ILE A 43 1.90 8.91 -2.60
C ILE A 43 3.07 8.55 -3.52
N GLY A 44 3.20 7.26 -3.84
CA GLY A 44 4.16 6.73 -4.78
C GLY A 44 4.09 7.40 -6.16
N GLN A 45 2.90 7.80 -6.63
CA GLN A 45 2.74 8.51 -7.90
C GLN A 45 3.53 9.83 -7.92
N GLN A 46 3.59 10.54 -6.80
CA GLN A 46 4.31 11.80 -6.69
C GLN A 46 5.84 11.64 -6.79
N ILE A 47 6.34 10.43 -6.55
CA ILE A 47 7.77 10.09 -6.60
C ILE A 47 8.11 9.07 -7.69
N ASN A 48 7.15 8.74 -8.57
CA ASN A 48 7.26 7.70 -9.61
C ASN A 48 7.62 6.30 -9.05
N HIS A 49 7.04 5.95 -7.91
CA HIS A 49 7.25 4.69 -7.18
C HIS A 49 5.91 4.12 -6.66
N HIS A 50 4.95 3.88 -7.57
CA HIS A 50 3.60 3.42 -7.21
C HIS A 50 3.28 1.99 -7.67
N ALA A 51 4.03 1.43 -8.61
CA ALA A 51 3.67 0.20 -9.30
C ALA A 51 3.58 -1.00 -8.35
N ASP A 52 4.60 -1.21 -7.52
CA ASP A 52 4.63 -2.27 -6.50
C ASP A 52 3.44 -2.17 -5.53
N ALA A 53 3.19 -0.98 -4.99
CA ALA A 53 2.09 -0.76 -4.06
C ALA A 53 0.72 -1.03 -4.71
N ALA A 54 0.53 -0.64 -5.97
CA ALA A 54 -0.71 -0.92 -6.70
C ALA A 54 -0.92 -2.43 -6.89
N VAL A 55 0.12 -3.18 -7.27
CA VAL A 55 0.06 -4.64 -7.41
C VAL A 55 -0.27 -5.30 -6.08
N LYS A 56 0.38 -4.87 -4.98
CA LYS A 56 0.09 -5.41 -3.65
C LYS A 56 -1.34 -5.10 -3.18
N ALA A 57 -1.88 -3.92 -3.50
CA ALA A 57 -3.28 -3.62 -3.24
C ALA A 57 -4.23 -4.58 -3.97
N GLU A 58 -3.97 -4.86 -5.25
CA GLU A 58 -4.76 -5.82 -6.04
C GLU A 58 -4.69 -7.24 -5.47
N VAL A 59 -3.49 -7.69 -5.06
CA VAL A 59 -3.30 -8.99 -4.39
C VAL A 59 -4.10 -9.04 -3.09
N CYS A 60 -4.02 -8.01 -2.25
CA CYS A 60 -4.80 -7.94 -1.02
C CYS A 60 -6.30 -8.00 -1.30
N ARG A 61 -6.80 -7.31 -2.35
CA ARG A 61 -8.21 -7.38 -2.76
C ARG A 61 -8.62 -8.78 -3.23
N ALA A 62 -7.74 -9.47 -3.96
CA ALA A 62 -7.99 -10.84 -4.37
C ALA A 62 -8.10 -11.78 -3.15
N CYS A 63 -7.29 -11.58 -2.10
CA CYS A 63 -7.39 -12.35 -0.85
C CYS A 63 -8.71 -12.10 -0.10
N ILE A 64 -9.26 -10.87 -0.17
CA ILE A 64 -10.60 -10.59 0.39
C ILE A 64 -11.66 -11.44 -0.30
N GLY A 65 -11.65 -11.48 -1.65
CA GLY A 65 -12.60 -12.25 -2.44
C GLY A 65 -12.39 -13.76 -2.37
N GLY A 66 -11.15 -14.21 -2.18
CA GLY A 66 -10.80 -15.64 -2.00
C GLY A 66 -11.10 -16.20 -0.61
N GLY A 67 -11.36 -15.34 0.38
CA GLY A 67 -11.85 -15.72 1.71
C GLY A 67 -13.37 -15.97 1.76
N GLU A 68 -14.10 -15.55 0.72
CA GLU A 68 -15.50 -15.90 0.50
C GLU A 68 -15.58 -17.10 -0.46
N ASN A 69 -15.13 -18.27 0.00
CA ASN A 69 -15.57 -19.53 -0.60
C ASN A 69 -16.70 -20.12 0.25
N PRO A 70 -17.99 -19.81 -0.04
CA PRO A 70 -19.08 -20.65 0.41
C PRO A 70 -19.05 -21.93 -0.44
N LEU A 71 -18.52 -23.01 0.14
CA LEU A 71 -18.91 -24.42 0.00
C LEU A 71 -17.73 -25.34 0.39
#